data_AF-A0A8U0IHV5-F1
#
_entry.id   AF-A0A8U0IHV5-F1
#
_cell.length_a   1.000
_cell.length_b   1.000
_cell.length_c   1.000
_cell.angle_alpha   90.00
_cell.angle_beta   90.00
_cell.angle_gamma   90.00
#
_symmetry.space_group_name_H-M   'P 1'
#
loop_
_entity.id
_entity.type
_entity.pdbx_description
1 polymer ?
#
loop_
_entity_poly.entity_id
_entity_poly.type
_entity_poly.pdbx_seq_one_letter_code
_entity_poly.pdbx_strand_id
1 'polypeptide(L)' 'MADDGPGIPADDREAVFESGYTTASDNGGMGLVLPFVYEMAEVYDWSCAITESETGGARFEFTNVTVAQRPTE' A
#
# COMPACT_ATOMS: atom_id res chain seq x y z
N MET A 1 3.35 3.92 -6.90
CA MET A 1 4.69 3.34 -6.63
C MET A 1 4.61 1.86 -6.94
N ALA A 2 5.68 1.24 -7.46
CA ALA A 2 5.71 -0.19 -7.75
C ALA A 2 7.03 -0.81 -7.28
N ASP A 3 6.99 -2.08 -6.91
CA ASP A 3 8.15 -2.93 -6.66
C ASP A 3 8.24 -4.07 -7.68
N ASP A 4 9.38 -4.77 -7.66
CA ASP A 4 9.70 -5.94 -8.49
C ASP A 4 9.66 -7.25 -7.67
N GLY A 5 8.92 -7.25 -6.55
CA GLY A 5 8.75 -8.41 -5.69
C GLY A 5 7.78 -9.45 -6.28
N PRO A 6 7.32 -10.43 -5.47
CA PRO A 6 6.37 -11.45 -5.92
C PRO A 6 4.92 -10.95 -6.04
N GLY A 7 4.65 -9.70 -5.68
CA GLY A 7 3.31 -9.11 -5.68
C GLY A 7 2.44 -9.57 -4.51
N ILE A 8 1.15 -9.21 -4.59
CA ILE A 8 0.11 -9.59 -3.62
C ILE A 8 -1.03 -10.28 -4.39
N PRO A 9 -1.39 -11.54 -4.04
CA PRO A 9 -2.52 -12.25 -4.63
C PRO A 9 -3.80 -11.42 -4.57
N ALA A 10 -4.63 -11.49 -5.62
CA ALA A 10 -5.84 -10.66 -5.71
C ALA A 10 -6.76 -10.80 -4.49
N ASP A 11 -6.91 -12.02 -3.99
CA ASP A 11 -7.76 -12.34 -2.83
C ASP A 11 -7.23 -11.77 -1.51
N ASP A 12 -5.94 -11.44 -1.44
CA ASP A 12 -5.29 -10.89 -0.25
C ASP A 12 -5.24 -9.36 -0.26
N ARG A 13 -5.54 -8.70 -1.40
CA ARG A 13 -5.33 -7.24 -1.57
C ARG A 13 -6.21 -6.37 -0.66
N GLU A 14 -7.35 -6.87 -0.22
CA GLU A 14 -8.17 -6.20 0.79
C GLU A 14 -7.69 -6.55 2.21
N ALA A 15 -7.40 -7.82 2.46
CA ALA A 15 -6.97 -8.32 3.77
C ALA A 15 -5.65 -7.70 4.26
N VAL A 16 -4.75 -7.29 3.36
CA VAL A 16 -3.49 -6.62 3.73
C VAL A 16 -3.67 -5.28 4.45
N PHE A 17 -4.86 -4.67 4.37
CA PHE A 17 -5.21 -3.48 5.13
C PHE A 17 -5.84 -3.80 6.50
N GLU A 18 -6.08 -5.06 6.81
CA GLU A 18 -6.58 -5.49 8.11
C GLU A 18 -5.47 -5.47 9.17
N SER A 19 -5.81 -4.99 10.37
CA SER A 19 -4.87 -4.92 11.48
C SER A 19 -4.34 -6.29 11.86
N GLY A 20 -3.02 -6.46 11.77
CA GLY A 20 -2.33 -7.70 12.11
C GLY A 20 -2.14 -8.66 10.93
N TYR A 21 -2.62 -8.34 9.72
CA TYR A 21 -2.38 -9.18 8.55
C TYR A 21 -0.90 -9.18 8.17
N THR A 22 -0.29 -10.37 8.14
CA THR A 22 1.11 -10.52 7.72
C THR A 22 1.38 -11.94 7.25
N THR A 23 2.13 -12.05 6.14
CA THR A 23 2.68 -13.31 5.65
C THR A 23 4.12 -13.56 6.14
N ALA A 24 4.65 -12.63 6.94
CA ALA A 24 6.02 -12.64 7.44
C ALA A 24 6.09 -12.73 8.97
N SER A 25 5.09 -13.34 9.60
CA SER A 25 5.03 -13.52 11.07
C SER A 25 6.31 -14.14 11.63
N ASP A 26 6.84 -15.15 10.94
CA ASP A 26 8.05 -15.86 11.33
C ASP A 26 9.33 -15.00 11.24
N ASN A 27 9.25 -13.90 10.48
CA ASN A 27 10.32 -12.93 10.31
C ASN A 27 10.05 -11.63 11.10
N GLY A 28 9.12 -11.66 12.06
CA GLY A 28 8.78 -10.51 12.91
C GLY A 28 7.90 -9.47 12.24
N GLY A 29 7.26 -9.80 11.11
CA GLY A 29 6.22 -8.97 10.52
C GLY A 29 5.02 -8.89 11.46
N MET A 30 4.57 -7.66 11.76
CA MET A 30 3.46 -7.43 12.69
C MET A 30 2.14 -7.09 11.99
N GLY A 31 2.17 -6.73 10.71
CA GLY A 31 0.95 -6.41 9.96
C GLY A 31 0.23 -5.12 10.38
N LEU A 32 0.94 -4.17 11.00
CA LEU A 32 0.31 -2.96 11.57
C LEU A 32 0.48 -1.71 10.70
N VAL A 33 1.39 -1.73 9.72
CA VAL A 33 1.78 -0.52 8.97
C VAL A 33 0.79 -0.22 7.84
N LEU A 34 0.42 -1.21 7.03
CA LEU A 34 -0.52 -1.01 5.93
C LEU A 34 -1.93 -0.53 6.38
N PRO A 35 -2.52 -1.07 7.47
CA PRO A 35 -3.75 -0.53 8.04
C PRO A 35 -3.64 0.96 8.37
N PHE A 36 -2.53 1.37 9.00
CA PHE A 36 -2.31 2.78 9.34
C PHE A 36 -2.19 3.67 8.09
N VAL A 37 -1.51 3.20 7.03
CA VAL A 37 -1.42 3.94 5.76
C VAL A 37 -2.79 4.13 5.13
N TYR A 38 -3.63 3.09 5.16
CA TYR A 38 -5.00 3.16 4.64
C TYR A 38 -5.87 4.14 5.44
N GLU A 39 -5.82 4.08 6.78
CA GLU A 39 -6.51 5.02 7.67
C GLU A 39 -6.07 6.47 7.39
N MET A 40 -4.77 6.73 7.23
CA MET A 40 -4.28 8.07 6.89
C MET A 40 -4.77 8.53 5.53
N ALA A 41 -4.82 7.66 4.51
CA ALA A 41 -5.37 8.01 3.21
C ALA A 41 -6.85 8.43 3.32
N GLU A 42 -7.66 7.67 4.06
CA GLU A 42 -9.07 8.01 4.30
C GLU A 42 -9.24 9.35 5.04
N VAL A 43 -8.42 9.62 6.05
CA VAL A 43 -8.45 10.90 6.80
C VAL A 43 -8.24 12.11 5.87
N TYR A 44 -7.46 11.96 4.81
CA TYR A 44 -7.20 13.04 3.84
C TYR A 44 -8.08 12.98 2.58
N ASP A 45 -9.14 12.15 2.56
CA ASP A 45 -10.02 11.93 1.39
C ASP A 45 -9.25 11.41 0.16
N TRP A 46 -8.18 10.65 0.42
CA TRP A 46 -7.39 9.97 -0.61
C TRP A 46 -7.88 8.53 -0.75
N SER A 47 -7.76 7.99 -1.95
CA SER A 47 -8.01 6.56 -2.17
C SER A 47 -6.68 5.83 -2.31
N CYS A 48 -6.57 4.64 -1.72
CA CYS A 48 -5.42 3.75 -1.83
C CYS A 48 -5.88 2.42 -2.46
N ALA A 49 -5.18 1.96 -3.49
CA ALA A 49 -5.41 0.64 -4.09
C ALA A 49 -4.09 -0.11 -4.29
N ILE A 50 -4.18 -1.44 -4.23
CA ILE A 50 -3.08 -2.35 -4.57
C ILE A 50 -3.42 -3.06 -5.88
N THR A 51 -2.50 -2.97 -6.83
CA THR A 51 -2.57 -3.62 -8.12
C THR A 51 -1.27 -4.38 -8.39
N GLU A 52 -1.19 -5.07 -9.53
CA GLU A 52 0.04 -5.72 -9.98
C GLU A 52 0.88 -4.71 -10.77
N SER A 53 2.21 -4.74 -10.57
CA SER A 53 3.14 -3.95 -11.38
C SER A 53 3.40 -4.61 -12.73
N GLU A 54 3.99 -3.87 -13.67
CA GLU A 54 4.34 -4.42 -14.99
C GLU A 54 5.39 -5.54 -14.92
N THR A 55 6.13 -5.63 -13.81
CA THR A 55 7.15 -6.65 -13.54
C THR A 55 6.64 -7.79 -12.65
N GLY A 56 5.36 -7.78 -12.26
CA GLY A 56 4.74 -8.82 -11.43
C GLY A 56 4.81 -8.57 -9.92
N GLY A 57 5.38 -7.45 -9.50
CA GLY A 57 5.41 -7.02 -8.09
C GLY A 57 4.14 -6.28 -7.65
N ALA A 58 4.18 -5.68 -6.46
CA ALA A 58 3.04 -4.92 -5.96
C ALA A 58 3.11 -3.47 -6.47
N ARG A 59 1.95 -2.91 -6.84
CA ARG A 59 1.79 -1.50 -7.18
C ARG A 59 0.79 -0.86 -6.23
N PHE A 60 1.22 0.20 -5.57
CA PHE A 60 0.37 1.05 -4.74
C PHE A 60 -0.04 2.30 -5.52
N GLU A 61 -1.34 2.56 -5.55
CA GLU A 61 -1.96 3.68 -6.25
C GLU A 61 -2.66 4.57 -5.24
N PHE A 62 -2.21 5.83 -5.14
CA PHE A 62 -2.89 6.84 -4.35
C PHE A 62 -3.53 7.86 -5.28
N THR A 63 -4.83 8.09 -5.13
CA THR A 63 -5.60 9.06 -5.92
C THR A 63 -6.26 10.09 -5.02
N ASN A 64 -6.74 11.18 -5.63
CA ASN A 64 -7.26 12.38 -4.94
C ASN A 64 -6.22 13.09 -4.06
N VAL A 65 -4.93 12.82 -4.31
CA VAL A 65 -3.85 13.43 -3.56
C VAL A 65 -3.54 14.83 -4.06
N THR A 66 -3.28 15.75 -3.14
CA THR A 66 -2.65 17.04 -3.49
C THR A 66 -1.15 16.83 -3.58
N VAL A 67 -0.60 16.91 -4.79
CA VAL A 67 0.85 16.80 -4.99
C VAL A 67 1.49 18.15 -4.68
N ALA A 68 2.27 18.20 -3.59
CA ALA A 68 3.08 19.36 -3.29
C ALA A 68 4.08 19.60 -4.43
N GLN A 69 4.10 20.82 -4.97
CA GLN A 69 5.12 21.21 -5.92
C GLN A 69 6.43 21.43 -5.16
N ARG A 70 7.53 20.85 -5.64
CA ARG A 70 8.85 21.20 -5.12
C ARG A 70 9.12 22.67 -5.47
N PRO A 71 9.56 23.51 -4.52
CA PRO A 71 9.95 24.88 -4.85
C PRO A 71 11.09 24.82 -5.87
N THR A 72 10.91 25.51 -7.00
CA THR A 72 12.00 25.78 -7.95
C THR A 72 12.98 26.74 -7.30
N GLU A 73 14.23 26.30 -7.16
CA GLU A 73 15.38 27.16 -6.83
C GLU A 73 15.71 28.12 -7.99
#